data_AF-A0A919I717-F1
#
_entry.id   AF-A0A919I717-F1
#
_cell.length_a   1.000
_cell.length_b   1.000
_cell.length_c   1.000
_cell.angle_alpha   90.00
_cell.angle_beta   90.00
_cell.angle_gamma   90.00
#
_symmetry.space_group_name_H-M   'P 1'
#
loop_
_entity.id
_entity.type
_entity.pdbx_description
1 polymer ?
#
loop_
_entity_poly.entity_id
_entity_poly.type
_entity_poly.pdbx_seq_one_letter_code
_entity_poly.pdbx_strand_id
1 'polypeptide(L)'
;MSVFSVNYFLGRVTKSEWRAELEKTSFDYHMKVLWVATIFDPIFAITDYFNIPNDWKTLLGVRLTVSLITLLMFVVRKKYRLPSRVNIAITFMLISLQNAYIYKLIGTGDLLGQNLNYMALFIGAAMFILWEWRYSVIIVLVSAAVTTYFILGNPRLSLGQFFVNGGLLLISVAIFMIVLIRTRYQLFAKEIKSRLALNASNDAIKIQAEEIRSINENLESLVKHRTLELEKKNKALEEYAFINAHKLRAPVASILGLVPIISTLPMSREAEEALYHLRESTNKLDEIVHSITKAIEKSNETEEAASKSTLANKSNS
;
A
#
# COMPACT_ATOMS: atom_id res chain seq x y z
N MET A 1 2.64 11.36 7.47
CA MET A 1 1.73 10.20 7.64
C MET A 1 1.52 9.99 9.13
N SER A 2 0.34 10.28 9.69
CA SER A 2 0.13 10.17 11.15
C SER A 2 0.10 8.69 11.57
N VAL A 3 0.57 8.36 12.77
CA VAL A 3 0.51 7.00 13.34
C VAL A 3 -0.92 6.41 13.30
N PHE A 4 -1.92 7.29 13.34
CA PHE A 4 -3.34 6.95 13.20
C PHE A 4 -3.67 6.32 11.84
N SER A 5 -3.11 6.83 10.75
CA SER A 5 -3.35 6.30 9.40
C SER A 5 -2.77 4.90 9.20
N VAL A 6 -1.59 4.62 9.74
CA VAL A 6 -0.94 3.30 9.62
C VAL A 6 -1.72 2.23 10.40
N ASN A 7 -2.15 2.53 11.62
CA ASN A 7 -2.95 1.61 12.43
C ASN A 7 -4.33 1.33 11.80
N TYR A 8 -4.92 2.31 11.12
CA TYR A 8 -6.18 2.14 10.40
C TYR A 8 -6.08 1.10 9.28
N PHE A 9 -5.08 1.22 8.40
CA PHE A 9 -4.89 0.26 7.32
C PHE A 9 -4.44 -1.11 7.81
N LEU A 10 -3.60 -1.17 8.86
CA LEU A 10 -3.24 -2.44 9.50
C LEU A 10 -4.46 -3.18 10.08
N GLY A 11 -5.42 -2.45 10.67
CA GLY A 11 -6.66 -3.01 11.19
C GLY A 11 -7.61 -3.55 10.10
N ARG A 12 -7.48 -3.05 8.86
CA ARG A 12 -8.27 -3.50 7.71
C ARG A 12 -7.75 -4.78 7.06
N VAL A 13 -6.48 -5.15 7.29
CA VAL A 13 -5.92 -6.40 6.75
C VAL A 13 -6.57 -7.60 7.43
N THR A 14 -7.45 -8.29 6.72
CA THR A 14 -8.19 -9.42 7.26
C THR A 14 -7.30 -10.64 7.48
N LYS A 15 -7.72 -11.51 8.39
CA LYS A 15 -6.97 -12.74 8.71
C LYS A 15 -6.83 -13.69 7.52
N SER A 16 -7.83 -13.71 6.63
CA SER A 16 -7.81 -14.50 5.39
C SER A 16 -6.80 -13.96 4.40
N GLU A 17 -6.75 -12.64 4.19
CA GLU A 17 -5.87 -12.01 3.21
C GLU A 17 -4.40 -12.24 3.52
N TRP A 18 -3.94 -11.88 4.73
CA TRP A 18 -2.52 -12.04 5.05
C TRP A 18 -2.10 -13.52 5.13
N ARG A 19 -3.02 -14.43 5.47
CA ARG A 19 -2.73 -15.88 5.47
C ARG A 19 -2.65 -16.44 4.06
N ALA A 20 -3.49 -15.98 3.13
CA ALA A 20 -3.41 -16.35 1.74
C ALA A 20 -2.08 -15.87 1.13
N GLU A 21 -1.70 -14.62 1.41
CA GLU A 21 -0.43 -14.06 0.95
C GLU A 21 0.78 -14.75 1.59
N LEU A 22 0.68 -15.15 2.87
CA LEU A 22 1.68 -15.96 3.55
C LEU A 22 1.85 -17.33 2.88
N GLU A 23 0.76 -18.05 2.61
CA GLU A 23 0.83 -19.35 1.93
C GLU A 23 1.43 -19.19 0.53
N LYS A 24 1.00 -18.17 -0.24
CA LYS A 24 1.54 -17.88 -1.57
C LYS A 24 3.05 -17.62 -1.54
N THR A 25 3.51 -16.78 -0.61
CA THR A 25 4.93 -16.40 -0.51
C THR A 25 5.79 -17.54 0.05
N SER A 26 5.27 -18.31 1.01
CA SER A 26 6.00 -19.43 1.61
C SER A 26 5.98 -20.71 0.76
N PHE A 27 5.06 -20.83 -0.19
CA PHE A 27 4.88 -22.01 -1.01
C PHE A 27 6.15 -22.38 -1.79
N ASP A 28 6.69 -21.46 -2.58
CA ASP A 28 7.87 -21.72 -3.40
C ASP A 28 9.09 -22.07 -2.54
N TYR A 29 9.20 -21.42 -1.39
CA TYR A 29 10.27 -21.67 -0.44
C TYR A 29 10.16 -23.07 0.17
N HIS A 30 8.99 -23.43 0.72
CA HIS A 30 8.75 -24.77 1.26
C HIS A 30 8.90 -25.86 0.18
N MET A 31 8.56 -25.55 -1.07
CA MET A 31 8.73 -26.50 -2.17
C MET A 31 10.19 -26.82 -2.43
N LYS A 32 11.05 -25.80 -2.49
CA LYS A 32 12.50 -25.99 -2.64
C LYS A 32 13.07 -26.82 -1.50
N VAL A 33 12.66 -26.52 -0.26
CA VAL A 33 13.12 -27.27 0.92
C VAL A 33 12.65 -28.71 0.88
N LEU A 34 11.43 -28.98 0.43
CA LEU A 34 10.91 -30.34 0.29
C LEU A 34 11.68 -31.15 -0.75
N TRP A 35 12.01 -30.54 -1.89
CA TRP A 35 12.87 -31.17 -2.91
C TRP A 35 14.27 -31.45 -2.38
N VAL A 36 14.89 -30.46 -1.70
CA VAL A 36 16.18 -30.65 -1.07
C VAL A 36 16.11 -31.79 -0.07
N ALA A 37 15.13 -31.81 0.84
CA ALA A 37 14.97 -32.87 1.83
C ALA A 37 14.78 -34.26 1.19
N THR A 38 13.97 -34.36 0.13
CA THR A 38 13.69 -35.63 -0.57
C THR A 38 14.91 -36.20 -1.29
N ILE A 39 15.76 -35.33 -1.84
CA ILE A 39 16.96 -35.73 -2.59
C ILE A 39 18.16 -35.92 -1.66
N PHE A 40 18.34 -35.01 -0.69
CA PHE A 40 19.47 -35.07 0.24
C PHE A 40 19.31 -36.16 1.29
N ASP A 41 18.11 -36.50 1.73
CA ASP A 41 17.94 -37.50 2.79
C ASP A 41 18.57 -38.87 2.43
N PRO A 42 18.40 -39.42 1.22
CA PRO A 42 19.12 -40.63 0.79
C PRO A 42 20.63 -40.44 0.64
N ILE A 43 21.11 -39.23 0.32
CA ILE A 43 22.56 -38.96 0.17
C ILE A 43 23.29 -39.17 1.51
N PHE A 44 22.63 -38.91 2.64
CA PHE A 44 23.18 -39.21 3.96
C PHE A 44 23.43 -40.70 4.21
N ALA A 45 22.96 -41.62 3.35
CA ALA A 45 23.37 -43.02 3.40
C ALA A 45 24.88 -43.20 3.18
N ILE A 46 25.55 -42.26 2.50
CA ILE A 46 27.02 -42.23 2.40
C ILE A 46 27.62 -42.04 3.78
N THR A 47 27.09 -41.10 4.57
CA THR A 47 27.51 -40.89 5.96
C THR A 47 27.23 -42.12 6.83
N ASP A 48 26.08 -42.76 6.64
CA ASP A 48 25.73 -44.00 7.35
C ASP A 48 26.67 -45.16 7.00
N TYR A 49 27.14 -45.25 5.75
CA TYR A 49 28.10 -46.28 5.32
C TYR A 49 29.41 -46.20 6.11
N PHE A 50 29.90 -44.99 6.39
CA PHE A 50 31.11 -44.80 7.18
C PHE A 50 30.88 -44.95 8.68
N ASN A 51 29.74 -44.48 9.20
CA ASN A 51 29.48 -44.43 10.63
C ASN A 51 28.86 -45.73 11.19
N ILE A 52 28.04 -46.42 10.39
CA ILE A 52 27.27 -47.59 10.81
C ILE A 52 27.37 -48.68 9.71
N PRO A 53 28.59 -49.20 9.43
CA PRO A 53 28.86 -50.04 8.27
C PRO A 53 28.13 -51.38 8.28
N ASN A 54 27.66 -51.85 9.44
CA ASN A 54 26.91 -53.10 9.53
C ASN A 54 25.42 -52.94 9.14
N ASP A 55 24.85 -51.76 9.34
CA ASP A 55 23.41 -51.52 9.19
C ASP A 55 23.06 -50.45 8.14
N TRP A 56 24.04 -49.89 7.42
CA TRP A 56 23.82 -48.82 6.45
C TRP A 56 22.80 -49.17 5.36
N LYS A 57 22.69 -50.44 4.96
CA LYS A 57 21.68 -50.91 3.98
C LYS A 57 20.27 -50.78 4.53
N THR A 58 20.09 -51.12 5.82
CA THR A 58 18.81 -50.94 6.52
C THR A 58 18.46 -49.46 6.60
N LEU A 59 19.43 -48.60 6.94
CA LEU A 59 19.24 -47.15 7.00
C LEU A 59 18.92 -46.53 5.63
N LEU A 60 19.58 -46.98 4.57
CA LEU A 60 19.24 -46.57 3.20
C LEU A 60 17.80 -46.94 2.84
N GLY A 61 17.34 -48.14 3.21
CA GLY A 61 15.94 -48.56 3.01
C GLY A 61 14.95 -47.64 3.73
N VAL A 62 15.25 -47.24 4.98
CA VAL A 62 14.43 -46.29 5.75
C VAL A 62 14.42 -44.91 5.07
N ARG A 63 15.58 -44.38 4.67
CA ARG A 63 15.72 -43.09 3.96
C ARG A 63 14.93 -43.04 2.65
N LEU A 64 15.05 -44.09 1.84
CA LEU A 64 14.28 -44.21 0.60
C LEU A 64 12.77 -44.27 0.88
N THR A 65 12.36 -44.93 1.97
CA THR A 65 10.95 -44.97 2.38
C THR A 65 10.45 -43.59 2.81
N VAL A 66 11.20 -42.85 3.63
CA VAL A 66 10.85 -41.49 4.04
C VAL A 66 10.79 -40.54 2.84
N SER A 67 11.73 -40.67 1.91
CA SER A 67 11.75 -39.90 0.67
C SER A 67 10.54 -40.22 -0.23
N LEU A 68 10.18 -41.50 -0.35
CA LEU A 68 8.98 -41.94 -1.08
C LEU A 68 7.70 -41.41 -0.44
N ILE A 69 7.55 -41.50 0.88
CA ILE A 69 6.38 -40.97 1.60
C ILE A 69 6.28 -39.45 1.40
N THR A 70 7.41 -38.75 1.44
CA THR A 70 7.46 -37.30 1.17
C THR A 70 7.00 -36.96 -0.25
N LEU A 71 7.43 -37.73 -1.25
CA LEU A 71 6.99 -37.57 -2.63
C LEU A 71 5.48 -37.86 -2.80
N LEU A 72 4.96 -38.90 -2.15
CA LEU A 72 3.53 -39.21 -2.15
C LEU A 72 2.71 -38.12 -1.48
N MET A 73 3.20 -37.56 -0.38
CA MET A 73 2.55 -36.45 0.32
C MET A 73 2.43 -35.20 -0.56
N PHE A 74 3.36 -34.98 -1.48
CA PHE A 74 3.24 -33.92 -2.49
C PHE A 74 2.03 -34.14 -3.44
N VAL A 75 1.78 -35.38 -3.86
CA VAL A 75 0.61 -35.74 -4.68
C VAL A 75 -0.69 -35.57 -3.89
N VAL A 76 -0.71 -36.06 -2.64
CA VAL A 76 -1.85 -35.93 -1.71
C VAL A 76 -2.19 -34.46 -1.46
N ARG A 77 -1.17 -33.61 -1.28
CA ARG A 77 -1.35 -32.16 -1.14
C ARG A 77 -2.12 -31.58 -2.31
N LYS A 78 -1.72 -31.92 -3.55
CA LYS A 78 -2.38 -31.42 -4.77
C LYS A 78 -3.85 -31.85 -4.83
N LYS A 79 -4.15 -33.10 -4.42
CA LYS A 79 -5.50 -33.65 -4.39
C LYS A 79 -6.41 -32.98 -3.34
N TYR A 80 -5.91 -32.73 -2.13
CA TYR A 80 -6.71 -32.21 -1.01
C TYR A 80 -6.50 -30.72 -0.70
N ARG A 81 -5.75 -30.00 -1.55
CA ARG A 81 -5.41 -28.57 -1.37
C ARG A 81 -4.83 -28.25 0.01
N LEU A 82 -3.98 -29.13 0.53
CA LEU A 82 -3.37 -28.94 1.85
C LEU A 82 -2.39 -27.75 1.82
N PRO A 83 -2.32 -26.94 2.89
CA PRO A 83 -1.31 -25.89 3.02
C PRO A 83 0.12 -26.44 2.96
N SER A 84 1.04 -25.71 2.35
CA SER A 84 2.46 -26.07 2.20
C SER A 84 3.12 -26.44 3.54
N ARG A 85 2.78 -25.69 4.59
CA ARG A 85 3.25 -25.90 5.96
C ARG A 85 2.93 -27.28 6.54
N VAL A 86 1.82 -27.91 6.14
CA VAL A 86 1.45 -29.26 6.63
C VAL A 86 2.34 -30.30 5.99
N ASN A 87 2.60 -30.17 4.68
CA ASN A 87 3.42 -31.10 3.94
C ASN A 87 4.87 -31.12 4.50
N ILE A 88 5.47 -29.94 4.65
CA ILE A 88 6.84 -29.82 5.19
C ILE A 88 6.93 -30.26 6.66
N ALA A 89 5.88 -30.07 7.46
CA ALA A 89 5.83 -30.57 8.84
C ALA A 89 5.86 -32.10 8.91
N ILE A 90 5.10 -32.77 8.04
CA ILE A 90 5.09 -34.23 7.96
C ILE A 90 6.46 -34.75 7.50
N THR A 91 7.03 -34.17 6.43
CA THR A 91 8.38 -34.53 5.97
C THR A 91 9.41 -34.38 7.06
N PHE A 92 9.42 -33.23 7.75
CA PHE A 92 10.37 -32.98 8.82
C PHE A 92 10.20 -33.94 10.00
N MET A 93 8.96 -34.25 10.36
CA MET A 93 8.66 -35.23 11.40
C MET A 93 9.19 -36.62 11.03
N LEU A 94 9.01 -37.07 9.78
CA LEU A 94 9.52 -38.37 9.32
C LEU A 94 11.04 -38.44 9.38
N ILE A 95 11.74 -37.40 8.90
CA ILE A 95 13.22 -37.34 8.94
C ILE A 95 13.71 -37.28 10.39
N SER A 96 13.00 -36.58 11.28
CA SER A 96 13.32 -36.54 12.70
C SER A 96 13.14 -37.92 13.36
N LEU A 97 12.03 -38.62 13.08
CA LEU A 97 11.79 -39.97 13.57
C LEU A 97 12.83 -40.99 13.05
N GLN A 98 13.27 -40.83 11.81
CA GLN A 98 14.38 -41.61 11.25
C GLN A 98 15.68 -41.37 12.02
N ASN A 99 15.99 -40.12 12.39
CA ASN A 99 17.16 -39.83 13.23
C ASN A 99 17.03 -40.42 14.64
N ALA A 100 15.81 -40.46 15.19
CA ALA A 100 15.55 -41.14 16.46
C ALA A 100 15.72 -42.66 16.35
N TYR A 101 15.38 -43.27 15.22
CA TYR A 101 15.55 -44.70 14.97
C TYR A 101 17.02 -45.14 15.00
N ILE A 102 17.96 -44.27 14.60
CA ILE A 102 19.40 -44.60 14.57
C ILE A 102 19.93 -45.01 15.96
N TYR A 103 19.39 -44.45 17.05
CA TYR A 103 19.79 -44.84 18.43
C TYR A 103 19.53 -46.32 18.74
N LYS A 104 18.67 -47.01 17.97
CA LYS A 104 18.48 -48.45 18.09
C LYS A 104 19.69 -49.26 17.61
N LEU A 105 20.44 -48.73 16.64
CA LEU A 105 21.45 -49.48 15.87
C LEU A 105 22.88 -49.20 16.35
N ILE A 106 23.12 -48.01 16.91
CA ILE A 106 24.46 -47.54 17.27
C ILE A 106 24.93 -47.98 18.66
N GLY A 107 26.24 -47.86 18.89
CA GLY A 107 26.88 -48.02 20.21
C GLY A 107 27.21 -46.69 20.88
N THR A 108 27.85 -46.77 22.05
CA THR A 108 28.22 -45.60 22.85
C THR A 108 29.23 -44.68 22.16
N GLY A 109 30.15 -45.26 21.37
CA GLY A 109 31.18 -44.51 20.64
C GLY A 109 30.61 -43.59 19.55
N ASP A 110 29.44 -43.92 19.01
CA ASP A 110 28.83 -43.18 17.90
C ASP A 110 27.85 -42.09 18.37
N LEU A 111 27.54 -42.05 19.67
CA LEU A 111 26.53 -41.15 20.25
C LEU A 111 26.79 -39.67 19.92
N LEU A 112 28.05 -39.23 20.03
CA LEU A 112 28.41 -37.85 19.74
C LEU A 112 28.14 -37.50 18.28
N GLY A 113 28.61 -38.33 17.35
CA GLY A 113 28.39 -38.14 15.92
C GLY A 113 26.90 -38.12 15.57
N GLN A 114 26.11 -39.04 16.15
CA GLN A 114 24.67 -39.07 15.91
C GLN A 114 23.95 -37.85 16.48
N ASN A 115 24.32 -37.40 17.69
CA ASN A 115 23.75 -36.17 18.28
C ASN A 115 24.10 -34.93 17.43
N LEU A 116 25.32 -34.84 16.89
CA LEU A 116 25.72 -33.77 15.97
C LEU A 116 24.90 -33.79 14.67
N ASN A 117 24.72 -34.96 14.05
CA ASN A 117 23.91 -35.12 12.85
C ASN A 117 22.46 -34.70 13.08
N TYR A 118 21.89 -35.10 14.23
CA TYR A 118 20.53 -34.73 14.58
C TYR A 118 20.40 -33.22 14.87
N MET A 119 21.43 -32.59 15.47
CA MET A 119 21.47 -31.13 15.61
C MET A 119 21.48 -30.41 14.25
N ALA A 120 22.24 -30.92 13.27
CA ALA A 120 22.27 -30.34 11.93
C ALA A 120 20.88 -30.29 11.28
N LEU A 121 20.04 -31.32 11.51
CA LEU A 121 18.65 -31.32 11.07
C LEU A 121 17.85 -30.16 11.71
N PHE A 122 17.96 -29.95 13.02
CA PHE A 122 17.26 -28.85 13.71
C PHE A 122 17.77 -27.47 13.29
N ILE A 123 19.06 -27.33 13.04
CA ILE A 123 19.65 -26.10 12.49
C ILE A 123 19.09 -25.81 11.09
N GLY A 124 19.07 -26.82 10.21
CA GLY A 124 18.46 -26.72 8.89
C GLY A 124 16.99 -26.31 8.96
N ALA A 125 16.21 -26.89 9.87
CA ALA A 125 14.82 -26.47 10.09
C ALA A 125 14.70 -25.01 10.53
N ALA A 126 15.51 -24.58 11.49
CA ALA A 126 15.51 -23.18 11.95
C ALA A 126 15.78 -22.20 10.80
N MET A 127 16.65 -22.60 9.86
CA MET A 127 17.00 -21.80 8.69
C MET A 127 15.97 -21.83 7.57
N PHE A 128 15.17 -22.89 7.42
CA PHE A 128 14.40 -23.12 6.18
C PHE A 128 12.90 -23.33 6.34
N ILE A 129 12.40 -23.51 7.56
CA ILE A 129 10.98 -23.81 7.77
C ILE A 129 10.18 -22.62 8.32
N LEU A 130 9.09 -22.25 7.64
CA LEU A 130 8.18 -21.17 8.06
C LEU A 130 6.81 -21.72 8.45
N TRP A 131 6.62 -22.05 9.73
CA TRP A 131 5.32 -22.49 10.25
C TRP A 131 5.00 -21.91 11.63
N GLU A 132 3.79 -22.18 12.12
CA GLU A 132 3.40 -21.84 13.48
C GLU A 132 4.20 -22.66 14.50
N TRP A 133 4.67 -22.03 15.59
CA TRP A 133 5.53 -22.66 16.60
C TRP A 133 4.99 -23.98 17.19
N ARG A 134 3.67 -24.19 17.15
CA ARG A 134 3.00 -25.41 17.60
C ARG A 134 3.51 -26.66 16.89
N TYR A 135 3.79 -26.56 15.58
CA TYR A 135 4.37 -27.67 14.82
C TYR A 135 5.76 -28.05 15.35
N SER A 136 6.63 -27.06 15.59
CA SER A 136 7.96 -27.32 16.16
C SER A 136 7.88 -28.02 17.51
N VAL A 137 7.00 -27.56 18.41
CA VAL A 137 6.86 -28.16 19.75
C VAL A 137 6.36 -29.59 19.66
N ILE A 138 5.31 -29.86 18.86
CA ILE A 138 4.78 -31.22 18.69
C ILE A 138 5.86 -32.15 18.15
N ILE A 139 6.57 -31.73 17.10
CA ILE A 139 7.62 -32.56 16.49
C ILE A 139 8.74 -32.82 17.50
N VAL A 140 9.26 -31.79 18.18
CA VAL A 140 10.33 -31.97 19.18
C VAL A 140 9.90 -32.89 20.32
N LEU A 141 8.66 -32.79 20.82
CA LEU A 141 8.16 -33.68 21.87
C LEU A 141 8.03 -35.12 21.40
N VAL A 142 7.47 -35.36 20.23
CA VAL A 142 7.35 -36.72 19.66
C VAL A 142 8.73 -37.29 19.38
N SER A 143 9.63 -36.50 18.80
CA SER A 143 11.01 -36.90 18.52
C SER A 143 11.78 -37.22 19.79
N ALA A 144 11.61 -36.44 20.86
CA ALA A 144 12.22 -36.72 22.16
C ALA A 144 11.68 -38.02 22.76
N ALA A 145 10.37 -38.24 22.74
CA ALA A 145 9.75 -39.46 23.24
C ALA A 145 10.24 -40.71 22.49
N VAL A 146 10.28 -40.65 21.16
CA VAL A 146 10.76 -41.77 20.33
C VAL A 146 12.26 -41.99 20.50
N THR A 147 13.05 -40.92 20.65
CA THR A 147 14.50 -41.04 20.94
C THR A 147 14.72 -41.72 22.28
N THR A 148 14.02 -41.29 23.33
CA THR A 148 14.09 -41.92 24.65
C THR A 148 13.68 -43.40 24.60
N TYR A 149 12.62 -43.73 23.86
CA TYR A 149 12.19 -45.11 23.66
C TYR A 149 13.29 -45.98 23.04
N PHE A 150 13.95 -45.53 21.97
CA PHE A 150 15.02 -46.31 21.33
C PHE A 150 16.30 -46.42 22.17
N ILE A 151 16.63 -45.39 22.95
CA ILE A 151 17.78 -45.46 23.87
C ILE A 151 17.51 -46.47 24.99
N LEU A 152 16.33 -46.42 25.62
CA LEU A 152 15.96 -47.36 26.68
C LEU A 152 15.84 -48.81 26.16
N GLY A 153 15.42 -48.98 24.91
CA GLY A 153 15.33 -50.27 24.26
C GLY A 153 16.66 -50.83 23.73
N ASN A 154 17.75 -50.06 23.74
CA ASN A 154 19.07 -50.48 23.27
C ASN A 154 20.00 -50.78 24.46
N PRO A 155 20.29 -52.06 24.78
CA PRO A 155 21.13 -52.43 25.91
C PRO A 155 22.57 -51.90 25.85
N ARG A 156 23.02 -51.46 24.67
CA ARG A 156 24.37 -50.90 24.47
C ARG A 156 24.45 -49.44 24.88
N LEU A 157 23.33 -48.77 25.14
CA LEU A 157 23.27 -47.35 25.46
C LEU A 157 22.80 -47.11 26.89
N SER A 158 23.25 -46.00 27.47
CA SER A 158 22.76 -45.47 28.73
C SER A 158 22.32 -44.02 28.55
N LEU A 159 21.24 -43.62 29.24
CA LEU A 159 20.77 -42.24 29.24
C LEU A 159 21.84 -41.26 29.71
N GLY A 160 22.64 -41.64 30.72
CA GLY A 160 23.73 -40.79 31.20
C GLY A 160 24.77 -40.50 30.11
N GLN A 161 25.14 -41.53 29.35
CA GLN A 161 26.07 -41.39 28.23
C GLN A 161 25.47 -40.60 27.08
N PHE A 162 24.18 -40.75 26.79
CA PHE A 162 23.49 -39.92 25.80
C PHE A 162 23.60 -38.42 26.14
N PHE A 163 23.30 -38.05 27.39
CA PHE A 163 23.34 -36.64 27.81
C PHE A 163 24.74 -36.05 27.73
N VAL A 164 25.75 -36.79 28.19
CA VAL A 164 27.16 -36.34 28.16
C VAL A 164 27.70 -36.23 26.74
N ASN A 165 27.35 -37.18 25.85
CA ASN A 165 27.82 -37.19 24.46
C ASN A 165 26.99 -36.28 23.53
N GLY A 166 26.62 -35.09 24.00
CA GLY A 166 25.95 -34.08 23.18
C GLY A 166 24.41 -34.11 23.20
N GLY A 167 23.78 -35.00 23.96
CA GLY A 167 22.31 -35.02 24.12
C GLY A 167 21.76 -33.73 24.74
N LEU A 168 22.48 -33.12 25.69
CA LEU A 168 22.12 -31.80 26.25
C LEU A 168 22.21 -30.67 25.21
N LEU A 169 23.21 -30.72 24.34
CA LEU A 169 23.36 -29.78 23.22
C LEU A 169 22.22 -29.96 22.22
N LEU A 170 21.85 -31.21 21.89
CA LEU A 170 20.73 -31.52 21.00
C LEU A 170 19.42 -30.92 21.51
N ILE A 171 19.12 -31.06 22.80
CA ILE A 171 17.94 -30.46 23.44
C ILE A 171 18.01 -28.94 23.38
N SER A 172 19.17 -28.35 23.67
CA SER A 172 19.37 -26.89 23.62
C SER A 172 19.12 -26.35 22.21
N VAL A 173 19.68 -27.00 21.18
CA VAL A 173 19.48 -26.63 19.77
C VAL A 173 18.02 -26.79 19.36
N ALA A 174 17.32 -27.83 19.82
CA ALA A 174 15.89 -28.00 19.56
C ALA A 174 15.04 -26.86 20.16
N ILE A 175 15.38 -26.40 21.37
CA ILE A 175 14.72 -25.24 22.01
C ILE A 175 15.00 -23.96 21.20
N PHE A 176 16.25 -23.71 20.82
CA PHE A 176 16.60 -22.55 19.99
C PHE A 176 15.91 -22.60 18.62
N MET A 177 15.79 -23.76 17.99
CA MET A 177 15.03 -23.93 16.75
C MET A 177 13.58 -23.47 16.92
N ILE A 178 12.90 -23.84 18.02
CA ILE A 178 11.52 -23.41 18.29
C ILE A 178 11.44 -21.88 18.39
N VAL A 179 12.38 -21.26 19.12
CA VAL A 179 12.42 -19.79 19.28
C VAL A 179 12.70 -19.10 17.94
N LEU A 180 13.68 -19.57 17.18
CA LEU A 180 14.06 -18.99 15.88
C LEU A 180 12.92 -19.09 14.87
N ILE A 181 12.29 -20.26 14.73
CA ILE A 181 11.15 -20.43 13.83
C ILE A 181 10.00 -19.54 14.26
N ARG A 182 9.70 -19.44 15.56
CA ARG A 182 8.65 -18.54 16.08
C ARG A 182 8.94 -17.08 15.72
N THR A 183 10.14 -16.59 16.02
CA THR A 183 10.54 -15.21 15.74
C THR A 183 10.44 -14.91 14.26
N ARG A 184 10.98 -15.79 13.41
CA ARG A 184 10.92 -15.61 11.97
C ARG A 184 9.50 -15.63 11.42
N TYR A 185 8.66 -16.56 11.87
CA TYR A 185 7.25 -16.62 11.49
C TYR A 185 6.51 -15.33 11.86
N GLN A 186 6.75 -14.80 13.06
CA GLN A 186 6.14 -13.55 13.50
C GLN A 186 6.62 -12.33 12.69
N LEU A 187 7.91 -12.26 12.39
CA LEU A 187 8.48 -11.19 11.56
C LEU A 187 7.90 -11.23 10.15
N PHE A 188 7.85 -12.41 9.53
CA PHE A 188 7.30 -12.58 8.19
C PHE A 188 5.80 -12.24 8.14
N ALA A 189 5.03 -12.65 9.15
CA ALA A 189 3.62 -12.30 9.25
C ALA A 189 3.41 -10.78 9.45
N LYS A 190 4.26 -10.11 10.25
CA LYS A 190 4.22 -8.65 10.42
C LYS A 190 4.59 -7.93 9.13
N GLU A 191 5.62 -8.40 8.43
CA GLU A 191 6.06 -7.85 7.15
C GLU A 191 4.94 -7.90 6.10
N ILE A 192 4.30 -9.07 5.91
CA ILE A 192 3.19 -9.23 4.96
C ILE A 192 2.04 -8.28 5.30
N LYS A 193 1.64 -8.20 6.57
CA LYS A 193 0.58 -7.28 6.99
C LYS A 193 0.93 -5.82 6.70
N SER A 194 2.18 -5.42 6.96
CA SER A 194 2.67 -4.07 6.67
C SER A 194 2.63 -3.78 5.17
N ARG A 195 3.10 -4.71 4.34
CA ARG A 195 3.07 -4.57 2.87
C ARG A 195 1.64 -4.44 2.34
N LEU A 196 0.71 -5.26 2.83
CA LEU A 196 -0.71 -5.19 2.44
C LEU A 196 -1.35 -3.86 2.87
N ALA A 197 -1.08 -3.40 4.09
CA ALA A 197 -1.58 -2.11 4.58
C ALA A 197 -1.02 -0.93 3.77
N LEU A 198 0.25 -0.98 3.40
CA LEU A 198 0.91 0.05 2.59
C LEU A 198 0.33 0.10 1.17
N ASN A 199 0.08 -1.04 0.55
CA ASN A 199 -0.57 -1.10 -0.76
C ASN A 199 -1.99 -0.50 -0.71
N ALA A 200 -2.79 -0.88 0.29
CA ALA A 200 -4.13 -0.32 0.47
C ALA A 200 -4.10 1.20 0.71
N SER A 201 -3.11 1.71 1.45
CA SER A 201 -2.93 3.15 1.64
C SER A 201 -2.53 3.86 0.34
N ASN A 202 -1.66 3.26 -0.47
CA ASN A 202 -1.25 3.84 -1.76
C ASN A 202 -2.42 3.90 -2.74
N ASP A 203 -3.27 2.87 -2.78
CA ASP A 203 -4.46 2.87 -3.62
C ASP A 203 -5.46 3.95 -3.18
N ALA A 204 -5.64 4.14 -1.86
CA ALA A 204 -6.47 5.23 -1.34
C ALA A 204 -5.93 6.62 -1.72
N ILE A 205 -4.61 6.82 -1.68
CA ILE A 205 -3.97 8.08 -2.10
C ILE A 205 -4.19 8.34 -3.59
N LYS A 206 -4.07 7.32 -4.43
CA LYS A 206 -4.32 7.46 -5.88
C LYS A 206 -5.75 7.87 -6.17
N ILE A 207 -6.73 7.28 -5.49
CA ILE A 207 -8.15 7.64 -5.65
C ILE A 207 -8.37 9.11 -5.26
N GLN A 208 -7.86 9.54 -4.09
CA GLN A 208 -7.98 10.93 -3.64
C GLN A 208 -7.29 11.91 -4.59
N ALA A 209 -6.14 11.55 -5.15
CA ALA A 209 -5.44 12.38 -6.12
C ALA A 209 -6.27 12.59 -7.40
N GLU A 210 -6.94 11.54 -7.88
CA GLU A 210 -7.81 11.62 -9.06
C GLU A 210 -9.08 12.45 -8.77
N GLU A 211 -9.68 12.29 -7.58
CA GLU A 211 -10.82 13.12 -7.15
C GLU A 211 -10.44 14.61 -7.09
N ILE A 212 -9.31 14.95 -6.46
CA ILE A 212 -8.82 16.33 -6.38
C ILE A 212 -8.56 16.88 -7.78
N ARG A 213 -7.96 16.08 -8.66
CA ARG A 213 -7.72 16.48 -10.05
C ARG A 213 -9.03 16.79 -10.78
N SER A 214 -10.01 15.90 -10.69
CA SER A 214 -11.33 16.12 -11.30
C SER A 214 -12.03 17.36 -10.76
N ILE A 215 -11.96 17.60 -9.45
CA ILE A 215 -12.49 18.80 -8.80
C ILE A 215 -11.80 20.05 -9.34
N ASN A 216 -10.46 20.05 -9.44
CA ASN A 216 -9.71 21.18 -9.97
C ASN A 216 -10.06 21.46 -11.43
N GLU A 217 -10.12 20.44 -12.29
CA GLU A 217 -10.50 20.59 -13.70
C GLU A 217 -11.93 21.17 -13.84
N ASN A 218 -12.87 20.73 -13.00
CA ASN A 218 -14.23 21.27 -12.98
C ASN A 218 -14.27 22.72 -12.49
N LEU A 219 -13.52 23.03 -11.42
CA LEU A 219 -13.41 24.39 -10.90
C LEU A 219 -12.81 25.35 -11.93
N GLU A 220 -11.75 24.95 -12.62
CA GLU A 220 -11.14 25.75 -13.70
C GLU A 220 -12.14 26.01 -14.84
N SER A 221 -12.88 24.98 -15.25
CA SER A 221 -13.93 25.11 -16.27
C SER A 221 -15.05 26.06 -15.83
N LEU A 222 -15.51 25.93 -14.59
CA LEU A 222 -16.55 26.78 -14.02
C LEU A 222 -16.08 28.23 -13.91
N VAL A 223 -14.87 28.45 -13.41
CA VAL A 223 -14.24 29.79 -13.33
C VAL A 223 -14.18 30.38 -14.74
N LYS A 224 -13.66 29.65 -15.73
CA LYS A 224 -13.58 30.12 -17.11
C LYS A 224 -14.95 30.49 -17.68
N HIS A 225 -15.97 29.64 -17.47
CA HIS A 225 -17.33 29.91 -17.94
C HIS A 225 -17.91 31.17 -17.28
N ARG A 226 -17.75 31.30 -15.95
CA ARG A 226 -18.25 32.47 -15.20
C ARG A 226 -17.52 33.75 -15.58
N THR A 227 -16.21 33.70 -15.77
CA THR A 227 -15.43 34.84 -16.24
C THR A 227 -15.92 35.29 -17.63
N LEU A 228 -16.12 34.36 -18.56
CA LEU A 228 -16.62 34.68 -19.90
C LEU A 228 -18.08 35.19 -19.89
N GLU A 229 -18.92 34.68 -19.00
CA GLU A 229 -20.28 35.21 -18.78
C GLU A 229 -20.24 36.65 -18.24
N LEU A 230 -19.35 36.93 -17.28
CA LEU A 230 -19.16 38.25 -16.71
C LEU A 230 -18.60 39.24 -17.73
N GLU A 231 -17.59 38.86 -18.51
CA GLU A 231 -17.03 39.69 -19.59
C GLU A 231 -18.12 40.08 -20.61
N LYS A 232 -18.96 39.12 -21.02
CA LYS A 232 -20.09 39.40 -21.94
C LYS A 232 -21.10 40.37 -21.33
N LYS A 233 -21.47 40.18 -20.06
CA LYS A 233 -22.40 41.08 -19.36
C LYS A 233 -21.80 42.47 -19.18
N ASN A 234 -20.51 42.56 -18.85
CA ASN A 234 -19.82 43.83 -18.68
C ASN A 234 -19.82 44.62 -20.00
N LYS A 235 -19.41 43.98 -21.10
CA LYS A 235 -19.42 44.60 -22.44
C LYS A 235 -20.82 45.05 -22.87
N ALA A 236 -21.85 44.25 -22.59
CA ALA A 236 -23.23 44.63 -22.89
C ALA A 236 -23.67 45.87 -22.07
N LEU A 237 -23.31 45.94 -20.78
CA LEU A 237 -23.62 47.09 -19.93
C LEU A 237 -22.93 48.36 -20.43
N GLU A 238 -21.66 48.27 -20.85
CA GLU A 238 -20.93 49.39 -21.44
C GLU A 238 -21.60 49.88 -22.73
N GLU A 239 -22.00 48.96 -23.62
CA GLU A 239 -22.71 49.29 -24.85
C GLU A 239 -24.06 49.97 -24.57
N TYR A 240 -24.84 49.44 -23.62
CA TYR A 240 -26.10 50.06 -23.19
C TYR A 240 -25.90 51.46 -22.61
N ALA A 241 -24.90 51.64 -21.75
CA ALA A 241 -24.60 52.93 -21.14
C ALA A 241 -24.17 53.96 -22.19
N PHE A 242 -23.34 53.56 -23.17
CA PHE A 242 -22.92 54.42 -24.27
C PHE A 242 -24.08 54.84 -25.16
N ILE A 243 -24.92 53.87 -25.58
CA ILE A 243 -26.10 54.14 -26.42
C ILE A 243 -27.07 55.08 -25.68
N ASN A 244 -27.31 54.85 -24.39
CA ASN A 244 -28.22 55.69 -23.61
C ASN A 244 -27.68 57.11 -23.44
N ALA A 245 -26.39 57.28 -23.15
CA ALA A 245 -25.77 58.60 -23.09
C ALA A 245 -25.89 59.34 -24.43
N HIS A 246 -25.64 58.65 -25.56
CA HIS A 246 -25.81 59.22 -26.89
C HIS A 246 -27.26 59.63 -27.19
N LYS A 247 -28.22 58.76 -26.88
CA LYS A 247 -29.66 59.02 -27.06
C LYS A 247 -30.18 60.17 -26.19
N LEU A 248 -29.63 60.36 -25.00
CA LEU A 248 -29.99 61.45 -24.09
C LEU A 248 -29.40 62.80 -24.51
N ARG A 249 -28.24 62.82 -25.19
CA ARG A 249 -27.57 64.06 -25.62
C ARG A 249 -28.44 64.91 -26.56
N ALA A 250 -29.11 64.29 -27.54
CA ALA A 250 -29.95 65.00 -28.51
C ALA A 250 -31.15 65.75 -27.88
N PRO A 251 -31.99 65.14 -27.04
CA PRO A 251 -33.09 65.85 -26.37
C PRO A 251 -32.58 66.88 -25.37
N VAL A 252 -31.48 66.61 -24.64
CA VAL A 252 -30.85 67.59 -23.74
C VAL A 252 -30.38 68.83 -24.49
N ALA A 253 -29.64 68.65 -25.60
CA ALA A 253 -29.20 69.76 -26.45
C ALA A 253 -30.38 70.53 -27.06
N SER A 254 -31.46 69.83 -27.41
CA SER A 254 -32.69 70.46 -27.92
C SER A 254 -33.35 71.34 -26.86
N ILE A 255 -33.48 70.85 -25.62
CA ILE A 255 -34.02 71.64 -24.50
C ILE A 255 -33.12 72.85 -24.23
N LEU A 256 -31.80 72.66 -24.15
CA LEU A 256 -30.84 73.75 -23.95
C LEU A 256 -30.85 74.79 -25.09
N GLY A 257 -31.12 74.39 -26.34
CA GLY A 257 -31.27 75.31 -27.46
C GLY A 257 -32.58 76.08 -27.45
N LEU A 258 -33.67 75.47 -26.94
CA LEU A 258 -34.98 76.10 -26.82
C LEU A 258 -35.06 77.06 -25.62
N VAL A 259 -34.37 76.79 -24.52
CA VAL A 259 -34.40 77.62 -23.30
C VAL A 259 -34.06 79.11 -23.58
N PRO A 260 -32.97 79.46 -24.30
CA PRO A 260 -32.67 80.83 -24.66
C PRO A 260 -33.77 81.48 -25.52
N ILE A 261 -34.39 80.73 -26.42
CA ILE A 261 -35.47 81.22 -27.27
C ILE A 261 -36.68 81.58 -26.39
N ILE A 262 -37.08 80.67 -25.52
CA ILE A 262 -38.21 80.87 -24.60
C ILE A 262 -37.95 82.05 -23.65
N SER A 263 -36.70 82.26 -23.24
CA SER A 263 -36.33 83.40 -22.36
C SER A 263 -36.44 84.78 -23.02
N THR A 264 -36.65 84.86 -24.34
CA THR A 264 -36.87 86.14 -25.05
C THR A 264 -38.35 86.50 -25.20
N LEU A 265 -39.26 85.60 -24.83
CA LEU A 265 -40.71 85.81 -24.92
C LEU A 265 -41.23 86.51 -23.65
N PRO A 266 -42.27 87.36 -23.74
CA PRO A 266 -42.89 87.97 -22.56
C PRO A 266 -43.55 86.89 -21.70
N MET A 267 -43.17 86.82 -20.42
CA MET A 267 -43.62 85.80 -19.48
C MET A 267 -43.83 86.36 -18.07
N SER A 268 -44.63 85.66 -17.25
CA SER A 268 -44.82 86.03 -15.83
C SER A 268 -43.58 85.69 -15.01
N ARG A 269 -43.47 86.30 -13.82
CA ARG A 269 -42.33 86.09 -12.91
C ARG A 269 -42.19 84.63 -12.48
N GLU A 270 -43.30 83.93 -12.30
CA GLU A 270 -43.33 82.51 -11.94
C GLU A 270 -42.85 81.61 -13.10
N ALA A 271 -43.17 81.98 -14.35
CA ALA A 271 -42.71 81.26 -15.54
C ALA A 271 -41.20 81.45 -15.79
N GLU A 272 -40.67 82.63 -15.47
CA GLU A 272 -39.23 82.93 -15.56
C GLU A 272 -38.43 82.11 -14.53
N GLU A 273 -38.93 82.00 -13.29
CA GLU A 273 -38.34 81.17 -12.23
C GLU A 273 -38.39 79.67 -12.58
N ALA A 274 -39.51 79.19 -13.14
CA ALA A 274 -39.62 77.81 -13.63
C ALA A 274 -38.64 77.51 -14.79
N LEU A 275 -38.46 78.47 -15.71
CA LEU A 275 -37.52 78.33 -16.82
C LEU A 275 -36.05 78.30 -16.34
N TYR A 276 -35.72 79.09 -15.31
CA TYR A 276 -34.41 79.05 -14.66
C TYR A 276 -34.12 77.66 -14.09
N HIS A 277 -35.05 77.08 -13.33
CA HIS A 277 -34.88 75.74 -12.77
C HIS A 277 -34.86 74.63 -13.84
N LEU A 278 -35.63 74.77 -14.93
CA LEU A 278 -35.57 73.85 -16.07
C LEU A 278 -34.19 73.88 -16.71
N ARG A 279 -33.62 75.08 -16.94
CA ARG A 279 -32.28 75.24 -17.50
C ARG A 279 -31.22 74.61 -16.60
N GLU A 280 -31.28 74.90 -15.30
CA GLU A 280 -30.34 74.36 -14.32
C GLU A 280 -30.40 72.83 -14.26
N SER A 281 -31.61 72.26 -14.25
CA SER A 281 -31.83 70.81 -14.25
C SER A 281 -31.34 70.15 -15.55
N THR A 282 -31.53 70.82 -16.69
CA THR A 282 -31.08 70.32 -17.99
C THR A 282 -29.55 70.37 -18.11
N ASN A 283 -28.90 71.42 -17.60
CA ASN A 283 -27.43 71.51 -17.53
C ASN A 283 -26.84 70.40 -16.63
N LYS A 284 -27.43 70.16 -15.45
CA LYS A 284 -27.04 69.05 -14.58
C LYS A 284 -27.16 67.69 -15.28
N LEU A 285 -28.21 67.51 -16.08
CA LEU A 285 -28.39 66.28 -16.86
C LEU A 285 -27.34 66.15 -17.98
N ASP A 286 -26.97 67.24 -18.66
CA ASP A 286 -25.90 67.25 -19.67
C ASP A 286 -24.54 66.85 -19.07
N GLU A 287 -24.20 67.40 -17.90
CA GLU A 287 -22.98 67.04 -17.16
C GLU A 287 -22.96 65.54 -16.81
N ILE A 288 -24.08 64.99 -16.33
CA ILE A 288 -24.21 63.57 -16.02
C ILE A 288 -24.00 62.73 -17.29
N VAL A 289 -24.66 63.08 -18.40
CA VAL A 289 -24.51 62.37 -19.68
C VAL A 289 -23.04 62.40 -20.14
N HIS A 290 -22.36 63.54 -20.03
CA HIS A 290 -20.96 63.66 -20.39
C HIS A 290 -20.04 62.82 -19.48
N SER A 291 -20.35 62.77 -18.19
CA SER A 291 -19.60 61.96 -17.22
C SER A 291 -19.70 60.45 -17.49
N ILE A 292 -20.87 59.96 -17.93
CA ILE A 292 -21.10 58.56 -18.29
C ILE A 292 -20.23 58.17 -19.49
N THR A 293 -20.24 58.97 -20.56
CA THR A 293 -19.42 58.71 -21.75
C THR A 293 -17.94 58.64 -21.41
N LYS A 294 -17.44 59.60 -20.61
CA LYS A 294 -16.03 59.66 -20.20
C LYS A 294 -15.62 58.47 -19.33
N ALA A 295 -16.52 57.97 -18.49
CA ALA A 295 -16.25 56.81 -17.65
C ALA A 295 -16.09 55.52 -18.48
N ILE A 296 -16.89 55.35 -19.53
CA ILE A 296 -16.83 54.21 -20.47
C ILE A 296 -15.56 54.28 -21.34
N GLU A 297 -15.18 55.46 -21.81
CA GLU A 297 -13.93 55.63 -22.58
C GLU A 297 -12.71 55.23 -21.73
N LYS A 298 -12.69 55.66 -20.46
CA LYS A 298 -11.61 55.31 -19.53
C LYS A 298 -11.59 53.82 -19.18
N SER A 299 -12.74 53.14 -19.02
CA SER A 299 -12.75 51.70 -18.73
C SER A 299 -12.12 50.91 -19.89
N ASN A 300 -12.48 51.25 -21.14
CA ASN A 300 -11.92 50.63 -22.35
C ASN A 300 -10.40 50.78 -22.46
N GLU A 301 -9.85 51.96 -22.19
CA GLU A 301 -8.39 52.18 -22.20
C GLU A 301 -7.66 51.32 -21.16
N THR A 302 -8.30 51.10 -20.00
CA THR A 302 -7.72 50.32 -18.90
C THR A 302 -7.73 48.82 -19.22
N GLU A 303 -8.79 48.31 -19.85
CA GLU A 303 -8.88 46.93 -20.32
C GLU A 303 -7.85 46.63 -21.42
N GLU A 304 -7.66 47.53 -22.38
CA GLU A 304 -6.67 47.36 -23.46
C GLU A 304 -5.23 47.27 -22.94
N ALA A 305 -4.89 48.08 -21.92
CA ALA A 305 -3.59 48.06 -21.27
C ALA A 305 -3.36 46.75 -20.50
N ALA A 306 -4.37 46.27 -19.77
CA ALA A 306 -4.30 45.01 -19.02
C ALA A 306 -4.11 43.80 -19.95
N SER A 307 -4.84 43.75 -21.07
CA SER A 307 -4.75 42.65 -22.04
C SER A 307 -3.38 42.59 -22.73
N LYS A 308 -2.78 43.74 -23.06
CA LYS A 308 -1.42 43.81 -23.65
C LYS A 308 -0.34 43.33 -22.67
N SER A 309 -0.46 43.64 -21.38
CA SER A 309 0.49 43.18 -20.35
C SER A 309 0.43 41.66 -20.11
N THR A 310 -0.76 41.07 -20.18
CA THR A 310 -0.99 39.65 -19.94
C THR A 310 -0.44 38.78 -21.08
N LEU A 311 -0.53 39.27 -22.33
CA LEU A 311 0.04 38.62 -23.51
C LEU A 311 1.59 38.64 -23.49
N ALA A 312 2.20 39.74 -23.03
CA ALA A 312 3.66 39.86 -22.92
C ALA A 312 4.27 38.92 -21.86
N ASN A 313 3.56 38.63 -20.77
CA ASN A 313 4.02 37.69 -19.75
C ASN A 313 3.91 36.23 -20.18
N LYS A 314 2.97 35.88 -21.06
CA LYS A 314 2.81 34.52 -21.61
C LYS A 314 3.81 34.18 -22.72
N SER A 315 4.40 35.16 -23.39
CA SER A 315 5.44 34.93 -24.41
C SER A 315 6.84 34.77 -23.84
N ASN A 316 7.03 35.05 -22.54
CA ASN A 316 8.32 34.98 -21.84
C ASN A 316 8.44 33.75 -20.89
N SER A 317 7.46 32.85 -20.89
CA SER A 317 7.45 31.57 -20.15
C SER A 317 7.38 30.39 -21.11
#